data_AF-A0A926HRA6-F1
#
_entry.id   AF-A0A926HRA6-F1
#
_cell.length_a   1.000
_cell.length_b   1.000
_cell.length_c   1.000
_cell.angle_alpha   90.00
_cell.angle_beta   90.00
_cell.angle_gamma   90.00
#
_symmetry.space_group_name_H-M   'P 1'
#
loop_
_entity.id
_entity.type
_entity.pdbx_description
1 polymer ?
#
loop_
_entity_poly.entity_id
_entity_poly.type
_entity_poly.pdbx_seq_one_letter_code
_entity_poly.pdbx_strand_id
1 'polypeptide(L)'
;MKRRTIFIVLLVVSLFVWISGRKIFAMHTGFSTKEMDDNMQKTFLSNINLTRMTEEPPQNTIQCFDVNEYEMIAIGTKNSQNKYVSVYDERGEFQYGYRFVCNQSFGIQWDGDHLIIYFVRSNVAALFDSDGNAIELKTIEDTSENNSYWNHTVFANEKRVHQNRYILKNNMGLFNAFAFSYSQLIRLEPSGNGTVLYDVSERQMTQTIVGLIAVVLFVILVLTVVMRQLFKVRK
;
A
#
# COMPACT_ATOMS: atom_id res chain seq x y z
N MET A 1 39.93 -35.00 -31.84
CA MET A 1 38.86 -35.28 -30.86
C MET A 1 38.91 -34.40 -29.60
N LYS A 2 40.02 -34.34 -28.85
CA LYS A 2 40.11 -33.59 -27.57
C LYS A 2 39.62 -32.12 -27.59
N ARG A 3 39.94 -31.34 -28.63
CA ARG A 3 39.54 -29.91 -28.73
C ARG A 3 38.03 -29.69 -28.87
N ARG A 4 37.32 -30.58 -29.59
CA ARG A 4 35.85 -30.49 -29.74
C ARG A 4 35.13 -30.84 -28.44
N THR A 5 35.62 -31.84 -27.71
CA THR A 5 35.05 -32.25 -26.43
C THR A 5 35.21 -31.16 -25.36
N ILE A 6 36.36 -30.49 -25.30
CA ILE A 6 36.59 -29.36 -24.38
C ILE A 6 35.67 -28.18 -24.68
N PHE A 7 35.44 -27.87 -25.96
CA PHE A 7 34.55 -26.79 -26.37
C PHE A 7 33.09 -27.05 -25.97
N ILE A 8 32.62 -28.30 -26.14
CA ILE A 8 31.26 -28.70 -25.74
C ILE A 8 31.08 -28.60 -24.23
N VAL A 9 32.07 -29.03 -23.44
CA VAL A 9 32.02 -28.94 -21.98
C VAL A 9 31.96 -27.49 -21.50
N LEU A 10 32.78 -26.59 -22.08
CA LEU A 10 32.74 -25.16 -21.76
C LEU A 10 31.38 -24.52 -22.10
N LEU A 11 30.78 -24.92 -23.22
CA LEU A 11 29.47 -24.41 -23.65
C LEU A 11 28.36 -24.87 -22.68
N VAL A 12 28.38 -26.14 -22.26
CA VAL A 12 27.43 -26.68 -21.27
C VAL A 12 27.60 -26.01 -19.90
N VAL A 13 28.84 -25.80 -19.43
CA VAL A 13 29.11 -25.09 -18.17
C VAL A 13 28.65 -23.64 -18.24
N SER A 14 28.89 -22.95 -19.37
CA SER A 14 28.40 -21.59 -19.57
C SER A 14 26.88 -21.50 -19.56
N LEU A 15 26.19 -22.51 -20.13
CA LEU A 15 24.74 -22.63 -20.11
C LEU A 15 24.22 -22.85 -18.68
N PHE A 16 24.88 -23.72 -17.91
CA PHE A 16 24.54 -23.97 -16.50
C PHE A 16 24.73 -22.74 -15.63
N VAL A 17 25.81 -21.96 -15.83
CA VAL A 17 26.03 -20.69 -15.12
C VAL A 17 24.99 -19.64 -15.52
N TRP A 18 24.55 -19.63 -16.78
CA TRP A 18 23.48 -18.74 -17.25
C TRP A 18 22.11 -19.09 -16.69
N ILE A 19 21.82 -20.39 -16.53
CA ILE A 19 20.54 -20.88 -15.98
C ILE A 19 20.52 -20.72 -14.45
N SER A 20 21.62 -21.01 -13.76
CA SER A 20 21.74 -20.85 -12.30
C SER A 20 21.81 -19.40 -11.83
N GLY A 21 22.10 -18.45 -12.73
CA GLY A 21 22.03 -17.02 -12.46
C GLY A 21 20.62 -16.43 -12.43
N ARG A 22 19.59 -17.18 -12.86
CA ARG A 22 18.19 -16.73 -12.73
C ARG A 22 17.72 -17.02 -11.31
N LYS A 23 17.75 -16.00 -10.43
CA LYS A 23 17.01 -16.04 -9.17
C LYS A 23 15.52 -16.17 -9.54
N ILE A 24 14.96 -17.36 -9.34
CA ILE A 24 13.51 -17.54 -9.33
C ILE A 24 13.09 -16.98 -7.97
N PHE A 25 12.60 -15.74 -7.96
CA PHE A 25 11.93 -15.21 -6.78
C PHE A 25 10.60 -15.95 -6.61
N ALA A 26 10.27 -16.24 -5.36
CA ALA A 26 9.00 -16.82 -5.00
C ALA A 26 8.39 -15.91 -3.95
N MET A 27 7.46 -15.07 -4.38
CA MET A 27 6.74 -14.15 -3.52
C MET A 27 6.16 -14.89 -2.29
N HIS A 28 6.63 -14.51 -1.11
CA HIS A 28 6.17 -15.08 0.16
C HIS A 28 4.96 -14.30 0.68
N THR A 29 3.81 -14.65 0.13
CA THR A 29 2.51 -14.16 0.58
C THR A 29 1.71 -15.27 1.26
N GLY A 30 0.82 -14.91 2.19
CA GLY A 30 -0.16 -15.84 2.75
C GLY A 30 -1.37 -16.10 1.84
N PHE A 31 -1.45 -15.45 0.68
CA PHE A 31 -2.49 -15.73 -0.31
C PHE A 31 -2.20 -17.00 -1.12
N SER A 32 -3.24 -17.76 -1.43
CA SER A 32 -3.20 -18.69 -2.56
C SER A 32 -3.12 -17.89 -3.87
N THR A 33 -2.15 -18.22 -4.70
CA THR A 33 -1.84 -17.48 -5.92
C THR A 33 -1.57 -18.41 -7.09
N LYS A 34 -1.79 -17.88 -8.30
CA LYS A 34 -1.40 -18.50 -9.56
C LYS A 34 -0.49 -17.57 -10.36
N GLU A 35 0.34 -18.17 -11.19
CA GLU A 35 1.19 -17.45 -12.12
C GLU A 35 0.37 -16.55 -13.05
N MET A 36 0.90 -15.36 -13.32
CA MET A 36 0.31 -14.39 -14.23
C MET A 36 1.03 -14.44 -15.58
N ASP A 37 0.27 -14.47 -16.68
CA ASP A 37 0.81 -14.39 -18.03
C ASP A 37 1.64 -13.11 -18.26
N ASP A 38 2.77 -13.23 -18.94
CA ASP A 38 3.71 -12.13 -19.19
C ASP A 38 3.08 -10.90 -19.86
N ASN A 39 2.14 -11.09 -20.79
CA ASN A 39 1.47 -9.96 -21.45
C ASN A 39 0.50 -9.26 -20.49
N MET A 40 -0.18 -10.02 -19.62
CA MET A 40 -0.99 -9.45 -18.56
C MET A 40 -0.14 -8.69 -17.56
N GLN A 41 1.03 -9.21 -17.17
CA GLN A 41 1.96 -8.51 -16.28
C GLN A 41 2.39 -7.16 -16.87
N LYS A 42 2.86 -7.15 -18.13
CA LYS A 42 3.28 -5.92 -18.83
C LYS A 42 2.14 -4.91 -18.91
N THR A 43 0.94 -5.36 -19.27
CA THR A 43 -0.25 -4.51 -19.37
C THR A 43 -0.58 -3.91 -18.01
N PHE A 44 -0.61 -4.74 -16.97
CA PHE A 44 -0.91 -4.31 -15.61
C PHE A 44 0.11 -3.27 -15.10
N LEU A 45 1.40 -3.54 -15.26
CA LEU A 45 2.48 -2.64 -14.87
C LEU A 45 2.40 -1.28 -15.60
N SER A 46 2.11 -1.29 -16.90
CA SER A 46 1.94 -0.05 -17.67
C SER A 46 0.77 0.79 -17.17
N ASN A 47 -0.32 0.15 -16.72
CA ASN A 47 -1.51 0.83 -16.23
C ASN A 47 -1.31 1.44 -14.84
N ILE A 48 -0.60 0.76 -13.94
CA ILE A 48 -0.32 1.31 -12.60
C ILE A 48 0.73 2.42 -12.66
N ASN A 49 1.60 2.41 -13.67
CA ASN A 49 2.63 3.43 -13.90
C ASN A 49 3.39 3.79 -12.61
N LEU A 50 3.92 2.76 -11.94
CA LEU A 50 4.63 2.93 -10.68
C LEU A 50 5.96 3.66 -10.93
N THR A 51 6.22 4.68 -10.11
CA THR A 51 7.41 5.51 -10.16
C THR A 51 8.04 5.59 -8.78
N ARG A 52 9.35 5.37 -8.70
CA ARG A 52 10.11 5.55 -7.46
C ARG A 52 10.15 7.01 -7.05
N MET A 53 10.14 7.25 -5.75
CA MET A 53 10.30 8.56 -5.11
C MET A 53 11.53 8.52 -4.20
N THR A 54 12.34 9.57 -4.28
CA THR A 54 13.51 9.80 -3.41
C THR A 54 13.27 10.89 -2.37
N GLU A 55 12.11 11.54 -2.43
CA GLU A 55 11.68 12.57 -1.50
C GLU A 55 10.32 12.17 -0.93
N GLU A 56 10.07 12.55 0.33
CA GLU A 56 8.84 12.21 1.02
C GLU A 56 7.65 12.90 0.32
N PRO A 57 6.60 12.15 -0.07
CA PRO A 57 5.41 12.74 -0.68
C PRO A 57 4.61 13.52 0.37
N PRO A 58 3.66 14.38 -0.05
CA PRO A 58 2.72 15.01 0.87
C PRO A 58 2.01 13.98 1.75
N GLN A 59 2.11 14.15 3.06
CA GLN A 59 1.54 13.22 4.01
C GLN A 59 -0.01 13.22 3.92
N ASN A 60 -0.58 12.04 3.79
CA ASN A 60 -2.03 11.79 3.72
C ASN A 60 -2.45 10.74 4.75
N THR A 61 -3.75 10.53 4.93
CA THR A 61 -4.25 9.51 5.86
C THR A 61 -3.86 8.10 5.42
N ILE A 62 -3.56 7.27 6.41
CA ILE A 62 -3.06 5.92 6.22
C ILE A 62 -4.22 5.02 5.78
N GLN A 63 -3.99 4.26 4.71
CA GLN A 63 -4.91 3.25 4.19
C GLN A 63 -4.50 1.83 4.63
N CYS A 64 -3.19 1.58 4.69
CA CYS A 64 -2.59 0.31 5.08
C CYS A 64 -1.14 0.56 5.52
N PHE A 65 -0.57 -0.37 6.28
CA PHE A 65 0.84 -0.31 6.69
C PHE A 65 1.37 -1.72 6.91
N ASP A 66 2.69 -1.86 6.87
CA ASP A 66 3.36 -3.07 7.31
C ASP A 66 4.75 -2.75 7.88
N VAL A 67 5.28 -3.65 8.71
CA VAL A 67 6.58 -3.50 9.35
C VAL A 67 7.36 -4.80 9.19
N ASN A 68 8.59 -4.74 8.70
CA ASN A 68 9.42 -5.94 8.53
C ASN A 68 10.21 -6.30 9.79
N GLU A 69 10.92 -7.42 9.75
CA GLU A 69 11.81 -7.90 10.84
C GLU A 69 12.98 -6.95 11.15
N TYR A 70 13.27 -5.95 10.32
CA TYR A 70 14.25 -4.90 10.59
C TYR A 70 13.61 -3.62 11.13
N GLU A 71 12.32 -3.67 11.47
CA GLU A 71 11.50 -2.54 11.92
C GLU A 71 11.39 -1.39 10.90
N MET A 72 11.68 -1.64 9.62
CA MET A 72 11.34 -0.69 8.56
C MET A 72 9.84 -0.67 8.34
N ILE A 73 9.29 0.53 8.20
CA ILE A 73 7.86 0.78 8.17
C ILE A 73 7.47 1.20 6.75
N ALA A 74 6.54 0.47 6.15
CA ALA A 74 5.91 0.89 4.90
C ALA A 74 4.50 1.42 5.19
N ILE A 75 4.16 2.58 4.65
CA ILE A 75 2.86 3.24 4.83
C ILE A 75 2.22 3.50 3.47
N GLY A 76 1.04 2.91 3.26
CA GLY A 76 0.20 3.15 2.10
C GLY A 76 -0.74 4.33 2.32
N THR A 77 -0.66 5.35 1.47
CA THR A 77 -1.56 6.51 1.48
C THR A 77 -2.14 6.81 0.10
N LYS A 78 -3.10 7.73 0.04
CA LYS A 78 -3.68 8.18 -1.23
C LYS A 78 -4.02 9.67 -1.18
N ASN A 79 -4.00 10.30 -2.35
CA ASN A 79 -4.71 11.55 -2.59
C ASN A 79 -5.79 11.34 -3.67
N SER A 80 -6.33 12.42 -4.22
CA SER A 80 -7.38 12.37 -5.25
C SER A 80 -6.95 11.71 -6.57
N GLN A 81 -5.65 11.71 -6.89
CA GLN A 81 -5.13 11.26 -8.19
C GLN A 81 -4.25 10.02 -8.06
N ASN A 82 -3.39 9.98 -7.05
CA ASN A 82 -2.32 9.00 -6.91
C ASN A 82 -2.46 8.20 -5.61
N LYS A 83 -1.85 7.02 -5.63
CA LYS A 83 -1.53 6.21 -4.47
C LYS A 83 -0.04 6.33 -4.18
N TYR A 84 0.31 6.20 -2.92
CA TYR A 84 1.68 6.27 -2.46
C TYR A 84 1.96 5.12 -1.51
N VAL A 85 3.18 4.59 -1.58
CA VAL A 85 3.79 3.78 -0.52
C VAL A 85 5.06 4.51 -0.11
N SER A 86 5.16 4.90 1.14
CA SER A 86 6.37 5.53 1.70
C SER A 86 7.02 4.56 2.68
N VAL A 87 8.34 4.42 2.59
CA VAL A 87 9.14 3.57 3.47
C VAL A 87 9.98 4.44 4.39
N TYR A 88 9.94 4.11 5.67
CA TYR A 88 10.65 4.78 6.74
C TYR A 88 11.51 3.76 7.50
N ASP A 89 12.59 4.23 8.10
CA ASP A 89 13.36 3.44 9.07
C ASP A 89 12.63 3.32 10.42
N GLU A 90 13.24 2.63 11.38
CA GLU A 90 12.68 2.38 12.71
C GLU A 90 12.46 3.66 13.55
N ARG A 91 13.01 4.79 13.12
CA ARG A 91 12.88 6.11 13.76
C ARG A 91 11.81 6.96 13.12
N GLY A 92 11.27 6.54 11.98
CA GLY A 92 10.31 7.29 11.20
C GLY A 92 10.95 8.23 10.17
N GLU A 93 12.24 8.06 9.85
CA GLU A 93 12.91 8.85 8.82
C GLU A 93 12.68 8.23 7.44
N PHE A 94 12.25 9.06 6.48
CA PHE A 94 11.92 8.62 5.13
C PHE A 94 13.16 8.07 4.39
N GLN A 95 13.02 6.89 3.77
CA GLN A 95 14.07 6.22 3.03
C GLN A 95 13.83 6.29 1.51
N TYR A 96 12.64 5.87 1.08
CA TYR A 96 12.20 5.88 -0.32
C TYR A 96 10.69 5.70 -0.40
N GLY A 97 10.12 5.83 -1.60
CA GLY A 97 8.72 5.48 -1.80
C GLY A 97 8.37 5.15 -3.24
N TYR A 98 7.09 4.84 -3.46
CA TYR A 98 6.49 4.62 -4.75
C TYR A 98 5.27 5.53 -4.91
N ARG A 99 5.09 6.08 -6.12
CA ARG A 99 3.86 6.71 -6.58
C ARG A 99 3.30 5.91 -7.74
N PHE A 100 2.01 5.59 -7.69
CA PHE A 100 1.33 4.83 -8.74
C PHE A 100 -0.14 5.24 -8.84
N VAL A 101 -0.78 4.82 -9.94
CA VAL A 101 -2.16 5.14 -10.26
C VAL A 101 -3.02 3.88 -10.16
N CYS A 102 -4.07 3.93 -9.33
CA CYS A 102 -5.13 2.93 -9.39
C CYS A 102 -6.46 3.46 -8.80
N ASN A 103 -7.58 2.96 -9.34
CA ASN A 103 -8.93 3.31 -8.90
C ASN A 103 -9.49 2.35 -7.83
N GLN A 104 -8.63 1.53 -7.25
CA GLN A 104 -8.99 0.52 -6.26
C GLN A 104 -8.30 0.76 -4.92
N SER A 105 -8.76 0.04 -3.90
CA SER A 105 -8.00 -0.10 -2.66
C SER A 105 -6.74 -0.93 -2.91
N PHE A 106 -5.72 -0.68 -2.09
CA PHE A 106 -4.49 -1.45 -2.14
C PHE A 106 -4.03 -1.76 -0.72
N GLY A 107 -3.39 -2.90 -0.55
CA GLY A 107 -2.69 -3.31 0.65
C GLY A 107 -1.20 -3.39 0.40
N ILE A 108 -0.41 -3.45 1.47
CA ILE A 108 1.04 -3.64 1.38
C ILE A 108 1.49 -4.68 2.39
N GLN A 109 2.59 -5.36 2.05
CA GLN A 109 3.26 -6.30 2.93
C GLN A 109 4.73 -6.43 2.56
N TRP A 110 5.58 -6.58 3.55
CA TRP A 110 6.98 -6.92 3.36
C TRP A 110 7.17 -8.40 2.99
N ASP A 111 8.06 -8.63 2.04
CA ASP A 111 8.61 -9.94 1.71
C ASP A 111 10.14 -9.81 1.70
N GLY A 112 10.74 -10.07 2.86
CA GLY A 112 12.16 -9.76 3.10
C GLY A 112 12.44 -8.26 2.99
N ASP A 113 13.32 -7.91 2.05
CA ASP A 113 13.70 -6.54 1.69
C ASP A 113 12.84 -5.93 0.57
N HIS A 114 11.88 -6.68 0.04
CA HIS A 114 10.98 -6.25 -1.02
C HIS A 114 9.57 -5.97 -0.50
N LEU A 115 8.81 -5.20 -1.28
CA LEU A 115 7.43 -4.86 -0.94
C LEU A 115 6.45 -5.48 -1.93
N ILE A 116 5.49 -6.22 -1.39
CA ILE A 116 4.30 -6.64 -2.11
C ILE A 116 3.28 -5.51 -2.02
N ILE A 117 2.79 -5.07 -3.16
CA ILE A 117 1.59 -4.23 -3.28
C ILE A 117 0.45 -5.11 -3.77
N TYR A 118 -0.59 -5.22 -2.94
CA TYR A 118 -1.79 -5.97 -3.25
C TYR A 118 -2.87 -5.06 -3.83
N PHE A 119 -3.38 -5.40 -5.00
CA PHE A 119 -4.37 -4.65 -5.76
C PHE A 119 -5.74 -5.35 -5.66
N VAL A 120 -6.57 -4.88 -4.73
CA VAL A 120 -7.72 -5.63 -4.19
C VAL A 120 -8.71 -6.09 -5.25
N ARG A 121 -9.19 -5.21 -6.14
CA ARG A 121 -10.23 -5.57 -7.13
C ARG A 121 -9.66 -6.30 -8.35
N SER A 122 -8.38 -6.10 -8.64
CA SER A 122 -7.70 -6.79 -9.74
C SER A 122 -7.23 -8.19 -9.34
N ASN A 123 -7.28 -8.53 -8.05
CA ASN A 123 -6.70 -9.76 -7.50
C ASN A 123 -5.24 -9.94 -7.94
N VAL A 124 -4.43 -8.88 -7.82
CA VAL A 124 -3.01 -8.91 -8.19
C VAL A 124 -2.15 -8.66 -6.97
N ALA A 125 -1.15 -9.50 -6.76
CA ALA A 125 -0.01 -9.23 -5.89
C ALA A 125 1.19 -8.90 -6.78
N ALA A 126 1.84 -7.76 -6.55
CA ALA A 126 3.02 -7.34 -7.30
C ALA A 126 4.16 -7.02 -6.34
N LEU A 127 5.28 -7.73 -6.50
CA LEU A 127 6.49 -7.60 -5.69
C LEU A 127 7.43 -6.59 -6.35
N PHE A 128 7.90 -5.62 -5.56
CA PHE A 128 8.80 -4.56 -6.02
C PHE A 128 10.06 -4.48 -5.16
N ASP A 129 11.20 -4.22 -5.80
CA ASP A 129 12.40 -3.78 -5.11
C ASP A 129 12.34 -2.31 -4.69
N SER A 130 13.29 -1.88 -3.86
CA SER A 130 13.40 -0.49 -3.36
C SER A 130 13.66 0.55 -4.45
N ASP A 131 14.04 0.12 -5.66
CA ASP A 131 14.17 0.97 -6.85
C ASP A 131 12.85 1.10 -7.62
N GLY A 132 11.81 0.37 -7.21
CA GLY A 132 10.49 0.35 -7.85
C GLY A 132 10.42 -0.57 -9.07
N ASN A 133 11.41 -1.45 -9.28
CA ASN A 133 11.34 -2.45 -10.33
C ASN A 133 10.44 -3.59 -9.90
N ALA A 134 9.56 -4.03 -10.80
CA ALA A 134 8.73 -5.20 -10.57
C ALA A 134 9.58 -6.47 -10.67
N ILE A 135 9.56 -7.28 -9.61
CA ILE A 135 10.25 -8.57 -9.54
C ILE A 135 9.33 -9.70 -10.00
N GLU A 136 8.10 -9.72 -9.49
CA GLU A 136 7.14 -10.81 -9.72
C GLU A 136 5.70 -10.31 -9.57
N LEU A 137 4.80 -10.80 -10.42
CA LEU A 137 3.37 -10.54 -10.33
C LEU A 137 2.59 -11.86 -10.31
N LYS A 138 1.67 -11.98 -9.36
CA LYS A 138 0.77 -13.14 -9.26
C LYS A 138 -0.69 -12.72 -9.24
N THR A 139 -1.54 -13.62 -9.71
CA THR A 139 -2.99 -13.48 -9.53
C THR A 139 -3.39 -14.15 -8.23
N ILE A 140 -4.06 -13.42 -7.35
CA ILE A 140 -4.66 -13.91 -6.11
C ILE A 140 -5.93 -14.69 -6.46
N GLU A 141 -6.09 -15.88 -5.90
CA GLU A 141 -7.28 -16.68 -6.12
C GLU A 141 -8.46 -16.20 -5.25
N ASP A 142 -9.69 -16.44 -5.70
CA ASP A 142 -10.89 -16.10 -4.92
C ASP A 142 -11.25 -17.28 -4.00
N THR A 143 -10.75 -17.23 -2.76
CA THR A 143 -10.97 -18.26 -1.74
C THR A 143 -11.37 -17.63 -0.40
N SER A 144 -12.04 -18.42 0.46
CA SER A 144 -12.41 -18.00 1.82
C SER A 144 -11.19 -17.66 2.67
N GLU A 145 -10.10 -18.41 2.51
CA GLU A 145 -8.85 -18.24 3.24
C GLU A 145 -8.20 -16.90 2.88
N ASN A 146 -8.20 -16.56 1.59
CA ASN A 146 -7.70 -15.28 1.09
C ASN A 146 -8.54 -14.11 1.64
N ASN A 147 -9.86 -14.23 1.70
CA ASN A 147 -10.73 -13.21 2.30
C ASN A 147 -10.43 -12.98 3.80
N SER A 148 -10.05 -14.02 4.53
CA SER A 148 -9.59 -13.87 5.92
C SER A 148 -8.25 -13.14 5.99
N TYR A 149 -7.30 -13.50 5.14
CA TYR A 149 -5.95 -12.91 5.10
C TYR A 149 -5.97 -11.41 4.81
N TRP A 150 -6.86 -10.96 3.91
CA TRP A 150 -7.08 -9.53 3.65
C TRP A 150 -7.36 -8.75 4.93
N ASN A 151 -8.30 -9.23 5.74
CA ASN A 151 -8.82 -8.48 6.89
C ASN A 151 -7.91 -8.59 8.13
N HIS A 152 -7.29 -9.75 8.34
CA HIS A 152 -6.53 -10.04 9.55
C HIS A 152 -5.01 -9.89 9.39
N THR A 153 -4.52 -9.73 8.16
CA THR A 153 -3.09 -9.55 7.91
C THR A 153 -2.83 -8.29 7.09
N VAL A 154 -3.37 -8.18 5.88
CA VAL A 154 -3.04 -7.06 4.99
C VAL A 154 -3.60 -5.72 5.50
N PHE A 155 -4.84 -5.71 5.97
CA PHE A 155 -5.52 -4.53 6.52
C PHE A 155 -5.63 -4.55 8.05
N ALA A 156 -4.78 -5.34 8.72
CA ALA A 156 -4.73 -5.35 10.17
C ALA A 156 -4.29 -3.98 10.70
N ASN A 157 -5.01 -3.47 11.70
CA ASN A 157 -4.69 -2.19 12.35
C ASN A 157 -3.58 -2.30 13.40
N GLU A 158 -3.18 -3.53 13.72
CA GLU A 158 -2.09 -3.83 14.63
C GLU A 158 -1.14 -4.83 13.99
N LYS A 159 0.16 -4.57 14.09
CA LYS A 159 1.23 -5.47 13.71
C LYS A 159 2.15 -5.68 14.91
N ARG A 160 2.69 -6.89 15.04
CA ARG A 160 3.67 -7.23 16.07
C ARG A 160 4.96 -7.64 15.41
N VAL A 161 6.03 -6.96 15.76
CA VAL A 161 7.39 -7.27 15.31
C VAL A 161 8.26 -7.27 16.55
N HIS A 162 8.98 -8.37 16.76
CA HIS A 162 9.67 -8.63 18.03
C HIS A 162 8.73 -8.47 19.25
N GLN A 163 9.06 -7.58 20.18
CA GLN A 163 8.24 -7.27 21.35
C GLN A 163 7.43 -5.96 21.18
N ASN A 164 7.57 -5.28 20.05
CA ASN A 164 6.90 -4.02 19.78
C ASN A 164 5.54 -4.26 19.09
N ARG A 165 4.58 -3.40 19.41
CA ARG A 165 3.27 -3.33 18.74
C ARG A 165 3.16 -2.06 17.94
N TYR A 166 2.81 -2.16 16.67
CA TYR A 166 2.58 -1.04 15.78
C TYR A 166 1.09 -0.91 15.54
N ILE A 167 0.50 0.25 15.81
CA ILE A 167 -0.96 0.43 15.84
C ILE A 167 -1.36 1.67 15.06
N LEU A 168 -2.37 1.51 14.21
CA LEU A 168 -3.06 2.63 13.58
C LEU A 168 -4.12 3.23 14.50
N LYS A 169 -4.15 4.57 14.59
CA LYS A 169 -5.16 5.30 15.36
C LYS A 169 -5.66 6.54 14.63
N ASN A 170 -6.81 7.02 15.09
CA ASN A 170 -7.37 8.31 14.72
C ASN A 170 -7.28 9.27 15.90
N ASN A 171 -6.81 10.49 15.62
CA ASN A 171 -6.60 11.51 16.65
C ASN A 171 -7.17 12.87 16.20
N MET A 172 -8.45 12.91 15.83
CA MET A 172 -9.21 14.11 15.51
C MET A 172 -10.14 14.58 16.64
N GLY A 173 -9.92 14.11 17.88
CA GLY A 173 -10.77 14.43 19.03
C GLY A 173 -12.24 14.06 18.80
N LEU A 174 -13.16 15.01 19.01
CA LEU A 174 -14.61 14.82 18.83
C LEU A 174 -15.03 14.45 17.40
N PHE A 175 -14.15 14.69 16.40
CA PHE A 175 -14.43 14.36 15.00
C PHE A 175 -14.01 12.94 14.60
N ASN A 176 -13.48 12.12 15.54
CA ASN A 176 -13.06 10.74 15.26
C ASN A 176 -14.18 9.86 14.66
N ALA A 177 -15.45 10.13 14.99
CA ALA A 177 -16.60 9.43 14.41
C ALA A 177 -16.75 9.62 12.89
N PHE A 178 -16.11 10.64 12.31
CA PHE A 178 -16.12 10.92 10.86
C PHE A 178 -14.86 10.42 10.15
N ALA A 179 -13.98 9.69 10.85
CA ALA A 179 -12.74 9.18 10.29
C ALA A 179 -12.99 7.95 9.40
N PHE A 180 -12.70 8.07 8.10
CA PHE A 180 -12.76 6.96 7.14
C PHE A 180 -11.40 6.28 6.87
N SER A 181 -10.34 6.74 7.55
CA SER A 181 -8.95 6.28 7.43
C SER A 181 -8.18 6.71 8.67
N TYR A 182 -6.94 6.25 8.85
CA TYR A 182 -6.15 6.48 10.07
C TYR A 182 -5.24 7.71 9.96
N SER A 183 -5.09 8.49 11.03
CA SER A 183 -4.21 9.66 11.06
C SER A 183 -2.83 9.40 11.65
N GLN A 184 -2.67 8.35 12.44
CA GLN A 184 -1.43 8.09 13.17
C GLN A 184 -1.00 6.62 13.05
N LEU A 185 0.32 6.43 12.99
CA LEU A 185 0.98 5.16 13.27
C LEU A 185 1.81 5.32 14.55
N ILE A 186 1.59 4.45 15.52
CA ILE A 186 2.24 4.49 16.83
C ILE A 186 2.96 3.16 17.06
N ARG A 187 4.24 3.22 17.47
CA ARG A 187 4.95 2.08 18.05
C ARG A 187 4.77 2.09 19.57
N LEU A 188 4.32 0.98 20.12
CA LEU A 188 4.23 0.72 21.56
C LEU A 188 5.29 -0.30 21.94
N GLU A 189 6.14 0.09 22.88
CA GLU A 189 7.11 -0.79 23.53
C GLU A 189 6.43 -1.74 24.54
N PRO A 190 7.10 -2.82 24.97
CA PRO A 190 6.60 -3.70 26.03
C PRO A 190 6.28 -2.98 27.34
N SER A 191 6.98 -1.88 27.61
CA SER A 191 6.79 -0.99 28.76
C SER A 191 5.44 -0.24 28.73
N GLY A 192 4.79 -0.18 27.57
CA GLY A 192 3.59 0.63 27.32
C GLY A 192 3.91 2.04 26.81
N ASN A 193 5.18 2.43 26.72
CA ASN A 193 5.57 3.71 26.14
C ASN A 193 5.28 3.74 24.64
N GLY A 194 4.65 4.82 24.18
CA GLY A 194 4.27 5.02 22.79
C GLY A 194 5.09 6.09 22.09
N THR A 195 5.60 5.77 20.90
CA THR A 195 6.23 6.74 19.99
C THR A 195 5.36 6.91 18.76
N VAL A 196 5.01 8.15 18.42
CA VAL A 196 4.30 8.45 17.17
C VAL A 196 5.33 8.47 16.04
N LEU A 197 5.16 7.60 15.06
CA LEU A 197 6.07 7.45 13.92
C LEU A 197 5.57 8.19 12.68
N TYR A 198 4.27 8.46 12.62
CA TYR A 198 3.64 9.21 11.53
C TYR A 198 2.38 9.88 12.06
N ASP A 199 2.18 11.16 11.74
CA ASP A 199 1.02 11.93 12.19
C ASP A 199 0.51 12.94 11.15
N VAL A 200 -0.74 12.77 10.73
CA VAL A 200 -1.47 13.70 9.86
C VAL A 200 -2.78 14.19 10.47
N SER A 201 -2.89 14.13 11.79
CA SER A 201 -4.15 14.38 12.51
C SER A 201 -4.69 15.79 12.28
N GLU A 202 -3.84 16.82 12.32
CA GLU A 202 -4.25 18.20 12.07
C GLU A 202 -4.77 18.40 10.63
N ARG A 203 -4.09 17.78 9.65
CA ARG A 203 -4.50 17.85 8.24
C ARG A 203 -5.83 17.13 8.03
N GLN A 204 -5.99 15.93 8.57
CA GLN A 204 -7.25 15.18 8.48
C GLN A 204 -8.40 15.92 9.16
N MET A 205 -8.16 16.50 10.34
CA MET A 205 -9.15 17.30 11.06
C MET A 205 -9.57 18.52 10.25
N THR A 206 -8.61 19.27 9.71
CA THR A 206 -8.89 20.45 8.88
C THR A 206 -9.73 20.09 7.65
N GLN A 207 -9.37 19.02 6.94
CA GLN A 207 -10.14 18.53 5.78
C GLN A 207 -11.56 18.11 6.18
N THR A 208 -11.72 17.46 7.33
CA THR A 208 -13.01 17.03 7.85
C THR A 208 -13.91 18.23 8.17
N ILE A 209 -13.37 19.24 8.86
CA ILE A 209 -14.11 20.47 9.21
C ILE A 209 -14.55 21.22 7.93
N VAL A 210 -13.63 21.41 6.97
CA VAL A 210 -13.95 22.06 5.70
C VAL A 210 -15.03 21.29 4.94
N GLY A 211 -14.94 19.96 4.90
CA GLY A 211 -15.95 19.10 4.29
C GLY A 211 -17.33 19.24 4.94
N LEU A 212 -17.40 19.22 6.27
CA LEU A 212 -18.65 19.41 7.01
C LEU A 212 -19.28 20.78 6.74
N ILE A 213 -18.48 21.86 6.74
CA ILE A 213 -18.97 23.21 6.40
C ILE A 213 -19.54 23.23 4.97
N ALA A 214 -18.85 22.64 4.00
CA ALA A 214 -19.32 22.57 2.62
C ALA A 214 -20.66 21.83 2.48
N VAL A 215 -20.83 20.71 3.18
CA VAL A 215 -22.09 19.94 3.21
C VAL A 215 -23.22 20.78 3.82
N VAL A 216 -22.98 21.47 4.93
CA VAL A 216 -23.99 22.33 5.58
C VAL A 216 -24.42 23.46 4.64
N LEU A 217 -23.47 24.14 3.99
CA LEU A 217 -23.77 25.21 3.04
C LEU A 217 -24.58 24.68 1.84
N PHE A 218 -24.25 23.49 1.34
CA PHE A 218 -24.99 22.85 0.25
C PHE A 218 -26.44 22.52 0.66
N VAL A 219 -26.64 21.96 1.86
CA VAL A 219 -27.99 21.68 2.38
C VAL A 219 -28.82 22.96 2.53
N ILE A 220 -28.24 24.03 3.08
CA ILE A 220 -28.92 25.33 3.21
C ILE A 220 -29.31 25.87 1.83
N LEU A 221 -28.43 25.78 0.84
CA LEU A 221 -28.71 26.20 -0.53
C LEU A 221 -29.88 25.41 -1.13
N VAL A 222 -29.86 24.07 -1.02
CA VAL A 222 -30.94 23.19 -1.50
C VAL A 222 -32.26 23.52 -0.83
N LEU A 223 -32.29 23.65 0.50
CA LEU A 223 -33.49 24.02 1.25
C LEU A 223 -34.04 25.38 0.82
N THR A 224 -33.17 26.37 0.59
CA THR A 224 -33.56 27.69 0.11
C THR A 224 -34.22 27.61 -1.28
N VAL A 225 -33.65 26.82 -2.19
CA VAL A 225 -34.21 26.61 -3.55
C VAL A 225 -35.56 25.90 -3.49
N VAL A 226 -35.67 24.83 -2.70
CA VAL A 226 -36.92 24.07 -2.53
C VAL A 226 -38.01 24.95 -1.93
N MET A 227 -37.71 25.70 -0.87
CA MET A 227 -38.67 26.63 -0.27
C MET A 227 -39.12 27.69 -1.28
N ARG A 228 -38.20 28.28 -2.04
CA ARG A 228 -38.55 29.24 -3.11
C ARG A 228 -39.45 28.62 -4.19
N GLN A 229 -39.21 27.38 -4.60
CA GLN A 229 -40.07 26.68 -5.56
C GLN A 229 -41.47 26.44 -4.97
N LEU A 230 -41.56 25.97 -3.73
CA LEU A 230 -42.85 25.76 -3.04
C LEU A 230 -43.64 27.07 -2.89
N PHE A 231 -42.99 28.18 -2.55
CA PHE A 231 -43.65 29.49 -2.47
C PHE A 231 -44.05 30.05 -3.84
N LYS A 232 -43.29 29.77 -4.91
CA LYS A 232 -43.68 30.14 -6.28
C LYS A 232 -44.88 29.34 -6.79
N VAL A 233 -45.01 28.06 -6.44
CA VAL A 233 -46.15 27.20 -6.84
C VAL A 233 -47.44 27.55 -6.09
N ARG A 234 -47.34 28.19 -4.92
CA ARG A 234 -48.50 28.63 -4.11
C ARG A 234 -49.06 30.01 -4.49
N LYS A 235 -48.44 30.72 -5.44
CA LYS A 235 -48.94 31.97 -6.02
C LYS A 235 -49.49 31.70 -7.41
#